data_AF-A0A8S3FM07-F1
#
_entry.id   AF-A0A8S3FM07-F1
#
_cell.length_a   1.000
_cell.length_b   1.000
_cell.length_c   1.000
_cell.angle_alpha   90.00
_cell.angle_beta   90.00
_cell.angle_gamma   90.00
#
_symmetry.space_group_name_H-M   'P 1'
#
loop_
_entity.id
_entity.type
_entity.pdbx_description
1 polymer ?
#
loop_
_entity_poly.entity_id
_entity_poly.type
_entity_poly.pdbx_seq_one_letter_code
_entity_poly.pdbx_strand_id
1 'polypeptide(L)'
;FYDELDYERRVRKRRTKLVSSCEDAFTHVRKCLNEKYGSHIPMDVREAAQAVFSSMSRSLQKYLRITRQQPYFTRESIISHLSTCLSHDLSPRAFLERYVQTESQPLATTLLPAIASTTNHAIEQSWSIICDPQSYIYEKENRKTIPINQSICANLVFVLKQQHAKHIGLICSFHPMPRIHLIENFFDLKQNRFVLKLNSETSV
;
A
#
# COMPACT_ATOMS: atom_id res chain seq x y z
N PHE A 1 15.59 -11.76 29.65
CA PHE A 1 15.91 -10.33 29.45
C PHE A 1 17.16 -10.14 28.57
N TYR A 2 18.34 -10.69 28.91
CA TYR A 2 19.55 -10.56 28.08
C TYR A 2 19.42 -11.16 26.66
N ASP A 3 18.87 -12.38 26.53
CA ASP A 3 18.72 -13.05 25.22
C ASP A 3 17.78 -12.32 24.26
N GLU A 4 16.76 -11.66 24.81
CA GLU A 4 15.76 -10.90 24.07
C GLU A 4 16.36 -9.58 23.56
N LEU A 5 17.15 -8.89 24.39
CA LEU A 5 17.90 -7.70 23.96
C LEU A 5 18.98 -8.02 22.92
N ASP A 6 19.61 -9.19 22.98
CA ASP A 6 20.57 -9.66 21.97
C ASP A 6 19.88 -10.06 20.67
N TYR A 7 18.67 -10.64 20.75
CA TYR A 7 17.82 -10.87 19.59
C TYR A 7 17.46 -9.56 18.89
N GLU A 8 16.90 -8.60 19.63
CA GLU A 8 16.51 -7.28 19.11
C GLU A 8 17.66 -6.53 18.46
N ARG A 9 18.84 -6.52 19.10
CA ARG A 9 20.05 -5.93 18.51
C ARG A 9 20.44 -6.58 17.18
N ARG A 10 20.35 -7.91 17.08
CA ARG A 10 20.65 -8.63 15.83
C ARG A 10 19.62 -8.36 14.74
N VAL A 11 18.33 -8.25 15.09
CA VAL A 11 17.26 -7.90 14.15
C VAL A 11 17.47 -6.49 13.61
N ARG A 12 17.67 -5.48 14.48
CA ARG A 12 17.95 -4.10 14.06
C ARG A 12 19.17 -4.00 13.15
N LYS A 13 20.29 -4.63 13.51
CA LYS A 13 21.50 -4.64 12.69
C LYS A 13 21.24 -5.19 11.28
N ARG A 14 20.44 -6.26 11.17
CA ARG A 14 20.08 -6.86 9.86
C ARG A 14 19.09 -5.99 9.10
N ARG A 15 18.13 -5.36 9.78
CA ARG A 15 17.18 -4.41 9.19
C ARG A 15 17.90 -3.23 8.56
N THR A 16 18.80 -2.56 9.30
CA THR A 16 19.56 -1.43 8.77
C THR A 16 20.37 -1.82 7.54
N LYS A 17 21.00 -3.00 7.56
CA LYS A 17 21.76 -3.52 6.41
C LYS A 17 20.89 -3.85 5.20
N LEU A 18 19.67 -4.37 5.42
CA LEU A 18 18.70 -4.60 4.36
C LEU A 18 18.24 -3.29 3.73
N VAL A 19 17.91 -2.28 4.53
CA VAL A 19 17.46 -0.97 4.04
C VAL A 19 18.52 -0.33 3.14
N SER A 20 19.76 -0.20 3.62
CA SER A 20 20.85 0.38 2.82
C SER A 20 21.12 -0.42 1.55
N SER A 21 21.20 -1.75 1.64
CA SER A 21 21.39 -2.62 0.47
C SER A 21 20.25 -2.52 -0.55
N CYS A 22 19.03 -2.22 -0.10
CA CYS A 22 17.87 -2.04 -0.97
C CYS A 22 17.91 -0.68 -1.68
N GLU A 23 18.21 0.39 -0.94
CA GLU A 23 18.37 1.74 -1.49
C GLU A 23 19.50 1.77 -2.56
N ASP A 24 20.63 1.13 -2.30
CA ASP A 24 21.74 1.02 -3.25
C ASP A 24 21.36 0.25 -4.53
N ALA A 25 20.59 -0.85 -4.40
CA ALA A 25 20.17 -1.65 -5.54
C ALA A 25 19.18 -0.90 -6.46
N PHE A 26 18.20 -0.21 -5.86
CA PHE A 26 17.23 0.58 -6.61
C PHE A 26 17.87 1.79 -7.30
N THR A 27 18.81 2.48 -6.63
CA THR A 27 19.53 3.61 -7.24
C THR A 27 20.41 3.17 -8.40
N HIS A 28 21.09 2.02 -8.28
CA HIS A 28 21.88 1.44 -9.37
C HIS A 28 21.00 1.13 -10.59
N VAL A 29 19.88 0.44 -10.40
CA VAL A 29 19.00 0.07 -11.52
C VAL A 29 18.31 1.27 -12.14
N ARG A 30 17.93 2.29 -11.36
CA ARG A 30 17.37 3.54 -11.91
C ARG A 30 18.39 4.33 -12.75
N LYS A 31 19.67 4.32 -12.36
CA LYS A 31 20.75 4.90 -13.18
C LYS A 31 20.90 4.14 -14.50
N CYS A 32 20.96 2.82 -14.47
CA CYS A 32 21.04 2.00 -15.68
C CYS A 32 19.80 2.16 -16.58
N LEU A 33 18.60 2.32 -16.00
CA LEU A 33 17.38 2.63 -16.75
C LEU A 33 17.51 3.97 -17.46
N ASN A 34 17.89 5.03 -16.75
CA ASN A 34 18.05 6.38 -17.33
C ASN A 34 19.12 6.45 -18.42
N GLU A 35 20.24 5.75 -18.26
CA GLU A 35 21.27 5.65 -19.30
C GLU A 35 20.76 4.90 -20.54
N LYS A 36 19.95 3.85 -20.35
CA LYS A 36 19.36 3.08 -21.43
C LYS A 36 18.17 3.75 -22.11
N TYR A 37 17.45 4.68 -21.47
CA TYR A 37 16.38 5.47 -22.13
C TYR A 37 16.89 6.34 -23.30
N GLY A 38 18.20 6.60 -23.39
CA GLY A 38 18.82 7.20 -24.58
C GLY A 38 18.94 6.24 -25.77
N SER A 39 18.73 4.95 -25.55
CA SER A 39 18.68 3.87 -26.53
C SER A 39 17.22 3.39 -26.62
N HIS A 40 16.64 3.35 -27.82
CA HIS A 40 15.21 3.13 -28.08
C HIS A 40 14.67 1.71 -27.74
N ILE A 41 15.32 0.97 -26.82
CA ILE A 41 15.00 -0.41 -26.44
C ILE A 41 14.41 -0.39 -25.02
N PRO A 42 13.10 -0.62 -24.85
CA PRO A 42 12.51 -0.76 -23.52
C PRO A 42 13.08 -2.01 -22.84
N MET A 43 13.69 -1.84 -21.66
CA MET A 43 14.17 -2.96 -20.85
C MET A 43 12.99 -3.74 -20.27
N ASP A 44 13.09 -5.07 -20.24
CA ASP A 44 12.08 -5.92 -19.58
C ASP A 44 12.10 -5.64 -18.07
N VAL A 45 10.95 -5.21 -17.52
CA VAL A 45 10.75 -4.87 -16.10
C VAL A 45 11.14 -6.06 -15.21
N ARG A 46 10.93 -7.29 -15.70
CA ARG A 46 11.29 -8.50 -14.96
C ARG A 46 12.80 -8.72 -14.89
N GLU A 47 13.54 -8.38 -15.93
CA GLU A 47 15.01 -8.42 -15.94
C GLU A 47 15.58 -7.40 -14.94
N ALA A 48 15.03 -6.18 -14.93
CA ALA A 48 15.40 -5.15 -13.96
C ALA A 48 15.12 -5.62 -12.52
N ALA A 49 13.97 -6.23 -12.27
CA ALA A 49 13.62 -6.80 -10.97
C ALA A 49 14.60 -7.93 -10.54
N GLN A 50 15.05 -8.77 -11.47
CA GLN A 50 16.05 -9.81 -11.19
C GLN A 50 17.41 -9.22 -10.82
N ALA A 51 17.84 -8.15 -11.48
CA ALA A 51 19.07 -7.43 -11.17
C ALA A 51 19.01 -6.73 -9.80
N VAL A 52 17.87 -6.10 -9.47
CA VAL A 52 17.63 -5.54 -8.14
C VAL A 52 17.69 -6.66 -7.08
N PHE A 53 17.02 -7.79 -7.32
CA PHE A 53 16.99 -8.91 -6.40
C PHE A 53 18.38 -9.50 -6.16
N SER A 54 19.19 -9.72 -7.20
CA SER A 54 20.52 -10.31 -7.05
C SER A 54 21.41 -9.49 -6.12
N SER A 55 21.36 -8.16 -6.25
CA SER A 55 22.11 -7.20 -5.41
C SER A 55 21.72 -7.26 -3.93
N MET A 56 20.42 -7.32 -3.60
CA MET A 56 19.96 -7.31 -2.19
C MET A 56 19.64 -8.70 -1.60
N SER A 57 19.67 -9.76 -2.40
CA SER A 57 19.19 -11.11 -2.02
C SER A 57 19.76 -11.60 -0.69
N ARG A 58 21.08 -11.42 -0.48
CA ARG A 58 21.79 -11.88 0.72
C ARG A 58 21.37 -11.12 1.97
N SER A 59 21.14 -9.81 1.89
CA SER A 59 20.71 -9.00 3.04
C SER A 59 19.26 -9.33 3.40
N LEU A 60 18.40 -9.52 2.40
CA LEU A 60 17.00 -9.92 2.57
C LEU A 60 16.88 -11.30 3.20
N GLN A 61 17.55 -12.32 2.66
CA GLN A 61 17.51 -13.68 3.20
C GLN A 61 18.00 -13.76 4.66
N LYS A 62 19.06 -13.02 5.00
CA LYS A 62 19.55 -12.95 6.39
C LYS A 62 18.52 -12.34 7.34
N TYR A 63 17.77 -11.34 6.88
CA TYR A 63 16.69 -10.73 7.65
C TYR A 63 15.52 -11.71 7.81
N LEU A 64 15.01 -12.27 6.70
CA LEU A 64 13.91 -13.24 6.71
C LEU A 64 14.21 -14.47 7.59
N ARG A 65 15.48 -14.90 7.66
CA ARG A 65 15.87 -16.03 8.50
C ARG A 65 15.84 -15.71 10.00
N ILE A 66 16.24 -14.51 10.42
CA ILE A 66 16.20 -14.15 11.86
C ILE A 66 14.78 -13.89 12.35
N THR A 67 13.92 -13.36 11.47
CA THR A 67 12.51 -13.10 11.76
C THR A 67 11.60 -14.30 11.47
N ARG A 68 12.18 -15.44 11.06
CA ARG A 68 11.47 -16.70 10.74
C ARG A 68 10.42 -16.56 9.62
N GLN A 69 10.66 -15.65 8.68
CA GLN A 69 9.78 -15.33 7.56
C GLN A 69 10.09 -16.09 6.26
N GLN A 70 11.23 -16.79 6.20
CA GLN A 70 11.69 -17.50 5.00
C GLN A 70 10.64 -18.40 4.31
N PRO A 71 9.80 -19.19 5.01
CA PRO A 71 8.85 -20.08 4.33
C PRO A 71 7.72 -19.34 3.59
N TYR A 72 7.46 -18.08 3.94
CA TYR A 72 6.35 -17.30 3.36
C TYR A 72 6.75 -16.54 2.09
N PHE A 73 8.04 -16.40 1.82
CA PHE A 73 8.54 -15.58 0.72
C PHE A 73 9.39 -16.42 -0.23
N THR A 74 8.77 -16.84 -1.33
CA THR A 74 9.49 -17.50 -2.42
C THR A 74 10.24 -16.47 -3.24
N ARG A 75 11.33 -16.90 -3.91
CA ARG A 75 12.07 -16.05 -4.85
C ARG A 75 11.15 -15.40 -5.89
N GLU A 76 10.23 -16.19 -6.46
CA GLU A 76 9.33 -15.72 -7.49
C GLU A 76 8.36 -14.65 -6.98
N SER A 77 7.82 -14.81 -5.76
CA SER A 77 6.94 -13.80 -5.14
C SER A 77 7.66 -12.46 -4.92
N ILE A 78 8.95 -12.51 -4.58
CA ILE A 78 9.77 -11.31 -4.35
C ILE A 78 10.07 -10.61 -5.68
N ILE A 79 10.45 -11.36 -6.71
CA ILE A 79 10.73 -10.80 -8.04
C ILE A 79 9.45 -10.21 -8.67
N SER A 80 8.32 -10.89 -8.54
CA SER A 80 7.02 -10.39 -8.99
C SER A 80 6.67 -9.06 -8.31
N HIS A 81 6.82 -8.97 -6.98
CA HIS A 81 6.60 -7.73 -6.25
C HIS A 81 7.57 -6.60 -6.64
N LEU A 82 8.86 -6.93 -6.86
CA LEU A 82 9.85 -5.97 -7.36
C LEU A 82 9.47 -5.44 -8.75
N SER A 83 8.98 -6.30 -9.63
CA SER A 83 8.50 -5.90 -10.96
C SER A 83 7.39 -4.86 -10.86
N THR A 84 6.39 -5.10 -10.00
CA THR A 84 5.32 -4.13 -9.71
C THR A 84 5.85 -2.83 -9.10
N CYS A 85 6.84 -2.92 -8.20
CA CYS A 85 7.44 -1.71 -7.62
C CYS A 85 8.16 -0.87 -8.67
N LEU A 86 8.88 -1.50 -9.60
CA LEU A 86 9.59 -0.80 -10.67
C LEU A 86 8.63 -0.24 -11.72
N SER A 87 7.56 -0.95 -12.07
CA SER A 87 6.56 -0.47 -13.06
C SER A 87 5.78 0.75 -12.59
N HIS A 88 5.66 0.94 -11.27
CA HIS A 88 4.93 2.04 -10.65
C HIS A 88 5.83 3.06 -9.96
N ASP A 89 7.14 3.04 -10.24
CA ASP A 89 8.12 3.98 -9.66
C ASP A 89 8.10 4.05 -8.12
N LEU A 90 7.78 2.94 -7.46
CA LEU A 90 7.70 2.87 -6.00
C LEU A 90 9.08 3.02 -5.35
N SER A 91 9.08 3.60 -4.15
CA SER A 91 10.31 3.77 -3.39
C SER A 91 10.85 2.42 -2.85
N PRO A 92 12.16 2.31 -2.59
CA PRO A 92 12.75 1.11 -1.96
C PRO A 92 12.10 0.78 -0.62
N ARG A 93 11.65 1.81 0.11
CA ARG A 93 10.95 1.66 1.39
C ARG A 93 9.58 1.02 1.22
N ALA A 94 8.81 1.45 0.22
CA ALA A 94 7.51 0.86 -0.09
C ALA A 94 7.62 -0.64 -0.43
N PHE A 95 8.68 -1.04 -1.15
CA PHE A 95 8.96 -2.47 -1.36
C PHE A 95 9.24 -3.21 -0.03
N LEU A 96 10.05 -2.62 0.85
CA LEU A 96 10.46 -3.24 2.11
C LEU A 96 9.35 -3.35 3.15
N GLU A 97 8.29 -2.53 3.08
CA GLU A 97 7.13 -2.59 3.99
C GLU A 97 6.52 -4.00 4.06
N ARG A 98 6.56 -4.75 2.95
CA ARG A 98 6.03 -6.12 2.90
C ARG A 98 6.85 -7.14 3.72
N TYR A 99 8.13 -6.87 3.96
CA TYR A 99 9.06 -7.81 4.60
C TYR A 99 9.49 -7.33 5.99
N VAL A 100 9.67 -6.02 6.16
CA VAL A 100 10.16 -5.40 7.38
C VAL A 100 8.97 -5.01 8.25
N GLN A 101 8.77 -5.76 9.34
CA GLN A 101 7.81 -5.42 10.39
C GLN A 101 8.11 -4.00 10.90
N THR A 102 7.12 -3.14 10.78
CA THR A 102 7.05 -1.90 11.57
C THR A 102 6.15 -2.21 12.77
N GLU A 103 6.37 -1.56 13.92
CA GLU A 103 5.54 -1.81 15.13
C GLU A 103 4.03 -1.59 14.88
N SER A 104 3.69 -0.87 13.80
CA SER A 104 2.33 -0.66 13.31
C SER A 104 1.76 -1.76 12.41
N GLN A 105 2.57 -2.72 11.91
CA GLN A 105 2.14 -3.75 10.95
C GLN A 105 2.90 -5.08 11.15
N PRO A 106 2.40 -5.99 12.00
CA PRO A 106 2.96 -7.33 12.10
C PRO A 106 2.55 -8.18 10.89
N LEU A 107 3.43 -9.07 10.44
CA LEU A 107 3.23 -9.95 9.27
C LEU A 107 1.99 -10.85 9.32
N ALA A 108 1.47 -11.12 10.52
CA ALA A 108 0.20 -11.82 10.67
C ALA A 108 -0.94 -11.04 10.00
N THR A 109 -0.95 -9.71 10.12
CA THR A 109 -1.97 -8.83 9.52
C THR A 109 -1.85 -8.77 8.00
N THR A 110 -0.63 -8.79 7.46
CA THR A 110 -0.39 -8.65 6.01
C THR A 110 -0.54 -9.97 5.25
N LEU A 111 -0.21 -11.11 5.86
CA LEU A 111 -0.23 -12.41 5.19
C LEU A 111 -1.47 -13.25 5.53
N LEU A 112 -2.00 -13.18 6.75
CA LEU A 112 -3.17 -13.96 7.18
C LEU A 112 -4.08 -13.16 8.15
N PRO A 113 -4.94 -12.26 7.65
CA PRO A 113 -5.89 -11.50 8.47
C PRO A 113 -6.75 -12.39 9.38
N ALA A 114 -7.05 -13.61 8.94
CA ALA A 114 -7.86 -14.58 9.66
C ALA A 114 -7.12 -15.35 10.78
N ILE A 115 -5.77 -15.36 10.81
CA ILE A 115 -4.97 -16.05 11.85
C ILE A 115 -4.47 -15.07 12.93
N ALA A 116 -4.37 -13.78 12.61
CA ALA A 116 -4.04 -12.75 13.59
C ALA A 116 -5.05 -12.69 14.77
N SER A 117 -6.27 -13.21 14.60
CA SER A 117 -7.31 -13.26 15.63
C SER A 117 -7.13 -14.38 16.66
N THR A 118 -6.36 -15.43 16.39
CA THR A 118 -6.40 -16.66 17.21
C THR A 118 -5.20 -16.88 18.13
N THR A 119 -4.07 -16.22 17.91
CA THR A 119 -2.85 -16.45 18.71
C THR A 119 -2.39 -15.25 19.55
N ASN A 120 -3.05 -14.11 19.45
CA ASN A 120 -2.73 -12.93 20.25
C ASN A 120 -3.98 -12.46 21.03
N HIS A 121 -4.07 -12.86 22.29
CA HIS A 121 -4.81 -12.13 23.32
C HIS A 121 -4.26 -10.71 23.60
N ALA A 122 -3.32 -10.20 22.80
CA ALA A 122 -2.58 -8.98 23.08
C ALA A 122 -2.95 -7.77 22.22
N ILE A 123 -3.83 -7.88 21.21
CA ILE A 123 -4.32 -6.69 20.52
C ILE A 123 -5.79 -6.89 20.07
N GLU A 124 -6.69 -7.15 21.01
CA GLU A 124 -8.05 -6.63 20.85
C GLU A 124 -7.93 -5.12 20.94
N GLN A 125 -7.87 -4.44 19.79
CA GLN A 125 -8.09 -2.99 19.82
C GLN A 125 -9.55 -2.79 20.19
N SER A 126 -9.82 -2.56 21.47
CA SER A 126 -11.14 -2.24 21.98
C SER A 126 -11.50 -0.82 21.53
N TRP A 127 -12.26 -0.75 20.44
CA TRP A 127 -12.83 0.49 19.94
C TRP A 127 -14.26 0.62 20.46
N SER A 128 -14.55 1.74 21.10
CA SER A 128 -15.91 2.14 21.43
C SER A 128 -16.49 2.96 20.27
N ILE A 129 -17.63 2.51 19.77
CA ILE A 129 -18.41 3.25 18.76
C ILE A 129 -19.25 4.27 19.50
N ILE A 130 -19.05 5.55 19.18
CA ILE A 130 -19.89 6.66 19.64
C ILE A 130 -20.66 7.18 18.44
N CYS A 131 -21.95 6.88 18.42
CA CYS A 131 -22.90 7.46 17.47
C CYS A 131 -23.80 8.44 18.23
N ASP A 132 -24.05 9.61 17.65
CA ASP A 132 -25.13 10.47 18.13
C ASP A 132 -26.44 9.99 17.47
N PRO A 133 -27.39 9.39 18.22
CA PRO A 133 -28.66 8.92 17.66
C PRO A 133 -29.56 10.08 17.20
N GLN A 134 -29.23 11.33 17.54
CA GLN A 134 -29.97 12.52 17.16
C GLN A 134 -29.35 13.30 16.00
N SER A 135 -28.11 12.99 15.57
CA SER A 135 -27.42 13.78 14.55
C SER A 135 -27.90 13.52 13.11
N TYR A 136 -28.93 12.69 12.93
CA TYR A 136 -29.61 12.49 11.65
C TYR A 136 -31.00 13.09 11.68
N ILE A 137 -31.07 14.39 11.42
CA ILE A 137 -32.33 15.07 11.14
C ILE A 137 -32.19 15.68 9.74
N TYR A 138 -32.54 14.89 8.74
CA TYR A 138 -33.02 15.39 7.46
C TYR A 138 -34.39 14.78 7.23
N GLU A 139 -35.37 15.28 7.97
CA GLU A 139 -36.67 15.70 7.43
C GLU A 139 -37.55 16.20 8.57
N LYS A 140 -38.23 17.29 8.27
CA LYS A 140 -39.23 17.97 9.07
C LYS A 140 -40.30 16.96 9.52
N GLU A 141 -40.75 17.07 10.77
CA GLU A 141 -42.00 16.52 11.34
C GLU A 141 -42.10 15.11 11.94
N ASN A 142 -41.07 14.27 12.04
CA ASN A 142 -41.19 13.09 12.93
C ASN A 142 -39.86 12.70 13.57
N ARG A 143 -39.72 12.98 14.87
CA ARG A 143 -38.62 12.50 15.72
C ARG A 143 -38.70 10.98 15.83
N LYS A 144 -38.23 10.27 14.80
CA LYS A 144 -37.92 8.84 14.90
C LYS A 144 -36.53 8.70 15.49
N THR A 145 -36.46 8.29 16.75
CA THR A 145 -35.22 7.80 17.36
C THR A 145 -34.79 6.54 16.61
N ILE A 146 -33.66 6.61 15.90
CA ILE A 146 -33.16 5.48 15.12
C ILE A 146 -32.41 4.52 16.07
N PRO A 147 -32.76 3.23 16.11
CA PRO A 147 -32.11 2.27 17.00
C PRO A 147 -30.71 1.87 16.49
N ILE A 148 -29.82 1.51 17.44
CA ILE A 148 -28.39 1.20 17.24
C ILE A 148 -28.15 -0.01 16.32
N ASN A 149 -29.18 -0.80 16.02
CA ASN A 149 -29.12 -2.04 15.25
C ASN A 149 -29.44 -1.87 13.75
N GLN A 150 -29.50 -0.64 13.23
CA GLN A 150 -29.78 -0.42 11.81
C GLN A 150 -28.54 -0.57 10.92
N SER A 151 -28.75 -0.97 9.66
CA SER A 151 -27.71 -1.02 8.63
C SER A 151 -27.13 0.37 8.33
N ILE A 152 -25.87 0.39 7.89
CA ILE A 152 -25.15 1.63 7.56
C ILE A 152 -25.93 2.44 6.52
N CYS A 153 -26.22 3.71 6.82
CA CYS A 153 -27.00 4.62 5.98
C CYS A 153 -26.14 5.73 5.35
N ALA A 154 -26.64 6.33 4.28
CA ALA A 154 -25.94 7.36 3.51
C ALA A 154 -25.82 8.70 4.25
N ASN A 155 -24.58 9.14 4.52
CA ASN A 155 -24.12 10.28 5.35
C ASN A 155 -23.84 9.96 6.83
N LEU A 156 -23.81 8.67 7.21
CA LEU A 156 -23.67 8.25 8.61
C LEU A 156 -22.30 8.64 9.14
N VAL A 157 -22.28 9.42 10.24
CA VAL A 157 -21.06 9.83 10.92
C VAL A 157 -21.00 9.18 12.30
N PHE A 158 -19.90 8.50 12.60
CA PHE A 158 -19.63 7.94 13.92
C PHE A 158 -18.18 8.14 14.30
N VAL A 159 -17.92 8.13 15.61
CA VAL A 159 -16.57 8.24 16.16
C VAL A 159 -16.16 6.90 16.75
N LEU A 160 -15.02 6.38 16.31
CA LEU A 160 -14.35 5.28 16.97
C LEU A 160 -13.33 5.84 17.95
N LYS A 161 -13.51 5.56 19.23
CA LYS A 161 -12.52 5.91 20.27
C LYS A 161 -11.83 4.67 20.79
N GLN A 162 -10.51 4.70 20.80
CA GLN A 162 -9.70 3.63 21.37
C GLN A 162 -9.68 3.76 22.89
N GLN A 163 -10.01 2.68 23.62
CA GLN A 163 -10.09 2.74 25.09
C GLN A 163 -8.72 2.94 25.75
N HIS A 164 -7.65 2.40 25.13
CA HIS A 164 -6.29 2.42 25.68
C HIS A 164 -5.46 3.66 25.29
N ALA A 165 -5.90 4.44 24.30
CA ALA A 165 -5.19 5.63 23.82
C ALA A 165 -6.11 6.86 23.93
N LYS A 166 -6.03 7.58 25.06
CA LYS A 166 -6.89 8.74 25.39
C LYS A 166 -6.94 9.85 24.31
N HIS A 167 -5.98 9.88 23.39
CA HIS A 167 -5.82 10.94 22.40
C HIS A 167 -6.05 10.48 20.94
N ILE A 168 -6.41 9.22 20.71
CA ILE A 168 -6.64 8.69 19.36
C ILE A 168 -8.14 8.44 19.16
N GLY A 169 -8.71 9.12 18.17
CA GLY A 169 -10.08 8.92 17.73
C GLY A 169 -10.15 8.99 16.21
N LEU A 170 -10.99 8.15 15.61
CA LEU A 170 -11.29 8.17 14.19
C LEU A 170 -12.70 8.70 13.99
N ILE A 171 -12.85 9.67 13.10
CA ILE A 171 -14.17 10.11 12.63
C ILE A 171 -14.41 9.41 11.30
N CYS A 172 -15.47 8.62 11.25
CA CYS A 172 -15.86 7.86 10.08
C CYS A 172 -17.14 8.45 9.50
N SER A 173 -17.14 8.80 8.22
CA SER A 173 -18.30 9.29 7.49
C SER A 173 -18.57 8.40 6.27
N PHE A 174 -19.80 7.89 6.17
CA PHE A 174 -20.23 7.09 5.03
C PHE A 174 -20.87 7.96 3.98
N HIS A 175 -20.34 7.96 2.75
CA HIS A 175 -20.98 8.57 1.60
C HIS A 175 -21.42 7.50 0.61
N PRO A 176 -22.66 7.55 0.09
CA PRO A 176 -23.07 6.64 -0.97
C PRO A 176 -22.23 6.93 -2.21
N MET A 177 -21.58 5.90 -2.76
CA MET A 177 -20.97 6.05 -4.09
C MET A 177 -22.08 6.21 -5.12
N PRO A 178 -21.93 7.14 -6.09
CA PRO A 178 -22.86 7.21 -7.20
C PRO A 178 -22.85 5.87 -7.94
N ARG A 179 -24.00 5.43 -8.45
CA ARG A 179 -24.05 4.28 -9.36
C ARG A 179 -23.30 4.64 -10.65
N ILE A 180 -22.07 4.15 -10.77
CA ILE A 180 -21.23 4.40 -11.95
C ILE A 180 -21.63 3.39 -13.03
N HIS A 181 -22.16 3.88 -14.14
CA HIS A 181 -22.36 3.10 -15.36
C HIS A 181 -21.20 3.35 -16.31
N LEU A 182 -20.22 2.44 -16.33
CA LEU A 182 -19.08 2.49 -17.24
C LEU A 182 -19.49 1.90 -18.58
N ILE A 183 -19.39 2.68 -19.65
CA ILE A 183 -19.53 2.20 -21.03
C ILE A 183 -18.17 2.36 -21.69
N GLU A 184 -17.60 1.25 -22.13
CA GLU A 184 -16.40 1.25 -22.95
C GLU A 184 -16.82 1.49 -24.40
N ASN A 185 -16.38 2.62 -24.97
CA ASN A 185 -16.57 2.92 -26.38
C ASN A 185 -15.22 2.76 -27.10
N PHE A 186 -15.24 2.10 -28.26
CA PHE A 186 -14.05 1.99 -29.09
C PHE A 186 -13.57 3.37 -29.56
N PHE A 187 -12.28 3.65 -29.38
CA PHE A 187 -11.66 4.88 -29.85
C PHE A 187 -11.28 4.73 -31.33
N ASP A 188 -12.05 5.36 -32.23
CA ASP A 188 -11.72 5.37 -33.66
C ASP A 188 -10.62 6.41 -33.96
N LEU A 189 -9.39 5.92 -34.10
CA LEU A 189 -8.18 6.68 -34.44
C LEU A 189 -8.32 7.50 -35.73
N LYS A 190 -9.26 7.14 -36.63
CA LYS A 190 -9.44 7.86 -37.92
C LYS A 190 -10.25 9.14 -37.78
N GLN A 191 -11.19 9.19 -36.83
CA GLN A 191 -12.11 10.31 -36.61
C GLN A 191 -11.48 11.43 -35.77
N ASN A 192 -10.47 11.12 -34.95
CA ASN A 192 -9.81 12.04 -34.03
C ASN A 192 -8.39 12.46 -34.47
N ARG A 193 -8.19 12.66 -35.78
CA ARG A 193 -6.95 13.27 -36.29
C ARG A 193 -7.08 14.78 -36.24
N PHE A 194 -6.28 15.42 -35.38
CA PHE A 194 -6.07 16.87 -35.42
C PHE A 194 -5.43 17.24 -36.76
N VAL A 195 -6.21 17.84 -37.66
CA VAL A 195 -5.67 18.43 -38.89
C VAL A 195 -5.30 19.87 -38.59
N LEU A 196 -3.99 20.13 -38.49
CA LEU A 196 -3.45 21.49 -38.50
C LEU A 196 -3.71 22.10 -39.88
N LYS A 197 -4.78 22.91 -40.01
CA LYS A 197 -4.97 23.79 -41.16
C LYS A 197 -4.06 24.99 -41.00
N LEU A 198 -2.89 24.93 -41.62
CA LEU A 198 -2.05 26.10 -41.83
C LEU A 198 -2.73 26.97 -42.90
N ASN A 199 -3.39 28.05 -42.47
CA ASN A 199 -3.85 29.08 -43.39
C ASN A 199 -2.63 29.87 -43.85
N SER A 200 -2.14 29.60 -45.07
CA SER A 200 -1.14 30.44 -45.72
C SER A 200 -1.80 31.70 -46.28
N GLU A 201 -2.20 32.61 -45.40
CA GLU A 201 -2.49 34.00 -45.77
C GLU A 201 -1.28 34.87 -45.41
N THR A 202 -0.29 34.87 -46.30
CA THR A 202 0.56 36.05 -46.52
C THR A 202 0.86 36.12 -48.01
N SER A 203 -0.01 36.83 -48.73
CA SER A 203 0.32 37.44 -50.01
C SER A 203 1.06 38.76 -49.77
N VAL A 204 2.02 39.03 -50.65
CA VAL A 204 2.91 40.20 -50.81
C VAL A 204 4.31 40.00 -50.22
#